data_AF-A0A370FCM8-F1
#
_entry.id   AF-A0A370FCM8-F1
#
_cell.length_a   1.000
_cell.length_b   1.000
_cell.length_c   1.000
_cell.angle_alpha   90.00
_cell.angle_beta   90.00
_cell.angle_gamma   90.00
#
_symmetry.space_group_name_H-M   'P 1'
#
loop_
_entity.id
_entity.type
_entity.pdbx_description
1 polymer ?
#
loop_
_entity_poly.entity_id
_entity_poly.type
_entity_poly.pdbx_seq_one_letter_code
_entity_poly.pdbx_strand_id
1 'polypeptide(L)'
;MLTVAEVQTILEACDHLRDRFLFAVLFDTRMRIGEALGLRHEDVAAPESQITVQRRVNDNGARSKPRSPRTVPVSAELVWLCADYLHSEYGDLDSDYVFVNLWADRMATR
;
A
#
# COMPACT_ATOMS: atom_id res chain seq x y z
N MET A 1 -11.00 1.66 -18.71
CA MET A 1 -9.92 0.89 -18.04
C MET A 1 -8.62 1.55 -18.42
N LEU A 2 -7.70 1.74 -17.48
CA LEU A 2 -6.38 2.26 -17.80
C LEU A 2 -5.60 1.17 -18.54
N THR A 3 -4.89 1.57 -19.59
CA THR A 3 -3.95 0.71 -20.30
C THR A 3 -2.69 0.50 -19.46
N VAL A 4 -1.93 -0.56 -19.75
CA VAL A 4 -0.64 -0.81 -19.10
C VAL A 4 0.30 0.38 -19.25
N ALA A 5 0.30 1.03 -20.41
CA ALA A 5 1.11 2.22 -20.68
C ALA A 5 0.71 3.42 -19.79
N GLU A 6 -0.59 3.69 -19.63
CA GLU A 6 -1.06 4.78 -18.75
C GLU A 6 -0.73 4.50 -17.28
N VAL A 7 -0.80 3.24 -16.85
CA VAL A 7 -0.36 2.85 -15.50
C VAL A 7 1.13 3.08 -15.33
N GLN A 8 1.97 2.70 -16.30
CA GLN A 8 3.41 2.95 -16.24
C GLN A 8 3.72 4.45 -16.17
N THR A 9 3.06 5.29 -16.97
CA THR A 9 3.25 6.76 -16.91
C THR A 9 2.93 7.34 -15.53
N ILE A 10 1.86 6.86 -14.87
CA ILE A 10 1.53 7.29 -13.51
C ILE A 10 2.62 6.85 -12.52
N LEU A 11 3.09 5.59 -12.64
CA LEU A 11 4.12 5.05 -11.76
C LEU A 11 5.49 5.72 -11.96
N GLU A 12 5.81 6.14 -13.18
CA GLU A 12 7.03 6.88 -13.53
C GLU A 12 6.99 8.33 -13.08
N ALA A 13 5.80 8.93 -12.97
CA ALA A 13 5.61 10.30 -12.50
C ALA A 13 5.60 10.43 -10.95
N CYS A 14 5.71 9.32 -10.21
CA CYS A 14 5.76 9.34 -8.75
C CYS A 14 7.17 9.69 -8.27
N ASP A 15 7.30 10.78 -7.51
CA ASP A 15 8.57 11.19 -6.89
C ASP A 15 9.04 10.25 -5.76
N HIS A 16 8.09 9.53 -5.14
CA HIS A 16 8.33 8.65 -4.00
C HIS A 16 7.93 7.20 -4.27
N LEU A 17 8.74 6.26 -3.76
CA LEU A 17 8.48 4.82 -3.86
C LEU A 17 7.21 4.42 -3.13
N ARG A 18 6.87 5.10 -2.03
CA ARG A 18 5.59 4.93 -1.33
C ARG A 18 4.40 5.12 -2.26
N ASP A 19 4.37 6.22 -3.01
CA ASP A 19 3.21 6.57 -3.84
C ASP A 19 3.18 5.68 -5.09
N ARG A 20 4.35 5.36 -5.65
CA ARG A 20 4.48 4.36 -6.73
C ARG A 20 3.95 3.00 -6.28
N PHE A 21 4.35 2.54 -5.09
CA PHE A 21 3.90 1.28 -4.52
C PHE A 21 2.39 1.29 -4.23
N LEU A 22 1.86 2.39 -3.69
CA LEU A 22 0.43 2.55 -3.44
C LEU A 22 -0.39 2.41 -4.72
N PHE A 23 0.01 3.11 -5.80
CA PHE A 23 -0.69 2.97 -7.08
C PHE A 23 -0.58 1.56 -7.65
N ALA A 24 0.59 0.92 -7.59
CA ALA A 24 0.76 -0.46 -8.02
C ALA A 24 -0.20 -1.41 -7.29
N VAL A 25 -0.32 -1.29 -5.95
CA VAL A 25 -1.28 -2.06 -5.15
C VAL A 25 -2.72 -1.82 -5.61
N LEU A 26 -3.13 -0.56 -5.80
CA LEU A 26 -4.50 -0.24 -6.22
C LEU A 26 -4.83 -0.84 -7.59
N PHE A 27 -3.88 -0.81 -8.52
CA PHE A 27 -4.08 -1.35 -9.87
C PHE A 27 -4.13 -2.88 -9.88
N ASP A 28 -3.18 -3.54 -9.22
CA ASP A 28 -3.07 -5.01 -9.26
C ASP A 28 -4.19 -5.69 -8.47
N THR A 29 -4.56 -5.11 -7.31
CA THR A 29 -5.48 -5.76 -6.36
C THR A 29 -6.92 -5.25 -6.42
N ARG A 30 -7.15 -4.13 -7.13
CA ARG A 30 -8.41 -3.37 -7.13
C ARG A 30 -8.96 -3.07 -5.73
N MET A 31 -8.07 -2.91 -4.76
CA MET A 31 -8.45 -2.43 -3.44
C MET A 31 -9.07 -1.03 -3.52
N ARG A 32 -10.00 -0.74 -2.63
CA ARG A 32 -10.36 0.64 -2.37
C ARG A 32 -9.17 1.35 -1.72
N ILE A 33 -9.02 2.64 -1.96
CA ILE A 33 -7.92 3.43 -1.37
C ILE A 33 -7.84 3.28 0.16
N GLY A 34 -8.97 3.26 0.86
CA GLY A 34 -8.99 3.06 2.32
C GLY A 34 -8.64 1.64 2.78
N GLU A 35 -8.80 0.62 1.91
CA GLU A 35 -8.30 -0.74 2.19
C GLU A 35 -6.77 -0.76 2.05
N ALA A 36 -6.24 -0.18 0.97
CA ALA A 36 -4.80 -0.11 0.73
C ALA A 36 -4.06 0.68 1.81
N LEU A 37 -4.56 1.86 2.18
CA LEU A 37 -4.00 2.68 3.26
C LEU A 37 -4.16 2.04 4.66
N GLY A 38 -4.98 1.00 4.78
CA GLY A 38 -5.16 0.22 6.01
C GLY A 38 -4.35 -1.06 6.07
N LEU A 39 -3.53 -1.34 5.06
CA LEU A 39 -2.69 -2.54 5.03
C LEU A 39 -1.65 -2.50 6.14
N ARG A 40 -1.49 -3.65 6.79
CA ARG A 40 -0.44 -3.89 7.78
C ARG A 40 0.63 -4.82 7.24
N HIS A 41 1.82 -4.81 7.83
CA HIS A 41 2.91 -5.70 7.41
C HIS A 41 2.49 -7.18 7.43
N GLU A 42 1.67 -7.58 8.41
CA GLU A 42 1.09 -8.93 8.52
C GLU A 42 0.17 -9.33 7.35
N ASP A 43 -0.33 -8.36 6.57
CA ASP A 43 -1.20 -8.63 5.43
C ASP A 43 -0.41 -8.96 4.16
N VAL A 44 0.90 -8.71 4.12
CA VAL A 44 1.77 -8.93 2.96
C VAL A 44 2.53 -10.25 3.13
N ALA A 45 2.05 -11.29 2.46
CA ALA A 45 2.70 -12.58 2.38
C ALA A 45 3.65 -12.58 1.16
N ALA A 46 4.84 -11.99 1.35
CA ALA A 46 5.83 -11.83 0.29
C ALA A 46 6.29 -13.17 -0.35
N PRO A 47 6.59 -14.24 0.42
CA PRO A 47 6.99 -15.53 -0.16
C PRO A 47 5.90 -16.15 -1.06
N GLU A 48 4.63 -15.98 -0.68
CA GLU A 48 3.48 -16.49 -1.41
C GLU A 48 2.97 -15.54 -2.50
N SER A 49 3.57 -14.35 -2.62
CA SER A 49 3.12 -13.26 -3.50
C SER A 49 1.63 -12.97 -3.33
N GLN A 50 1.22 -12.73 -2.08
CA GLN A 50 -0.18 -12.51 -1.72
C GLN A 50 -0.35 -11.30 -0.80
N ILE A 51 -1.46 -10.58 -0.98
CA ILE A 51 -1.91 -9.55 -0.04
C ILE A 51 -3.30 -9.91 0.48
N THR A 52 -3.44 -9.93 1.80
CA THR A 52 -4.72 -10.17 2.47
C THR A 52 -5.42 -8.86 2.77
N VAL A 53 -6.56 -8.64 2.14
CA VAL A 53 -7.39 -7.47 2.40
C VAL A 53 -8.28 -7.75 3.59
N GLN A 54 -7.91 -7.21 4.75
CA GLN A 54 -8.71 -7.27 5.96
C GLN A 54 -9.48 -5.97 6.16
N ARG A 55 -10.76 -6.07 6.55
CA ARG A 55 -11.51 -4.90 7.00
C ARG A 55 -11.20 -4.63 8.47
N ARG A 56 -10.40 -3.61 8.73
CA ARG A 56 -10.15 -3.09 10.08
C ARG A 56 -10.87 -1.75 10.29
N VAL A 57 -11.11 -1.40 11.56
CA VAL A 57 -11.42 -0.02 11.93
C VAL A 57 -10.07 0.66 12.03
N ASN A 58 -9.71 1.40 11.00
CA ASN A 58 -8.46 2.17 11.00
C ASN A 58 -8.68 3.46 11.80
N ASP A 59 -7.61 4.01 12.37
CA ASP A 59 -7.66 5.22 13.20
C ASP A 59 -8.17 6.46 12.43
N ASN A 60 -8.14 6.41 11.10
CA ASN A 60 -8.68 7.44 10.21
C ASN A 60 -10.21 7.43 10.06
N GLY A 61 -10.94 6.56 10.79
CA GLY A 61 -12.42 6.55 10.81
C GLY A 61 -13.08 6.04 9.52
N ALA A 62 -12.31 5.57 8.53
CA ALA A 62 -12.85 5.09 7.26
C ALA A 62 -13.63 3.78 7.45
N ARG A 63 -14.95 3.82 7.25
CA ARG A 63 -15.83 2.63 7.33
C ARG A 63 -16.18 2.11 5.94
N SER A 64 -15.51 1.05 5.47
CA SER A 64 -15.89 0.33 4.25
C SER A 64 -17.14 -0.55 4.46
N LYS A 65 -18.00 -0.76 3.44
CA LYS A 65 -19.13 -1.73 3.45
C LYS A 65 -18.65 -3.16 3.73
N PRO A 66 -19.42 -4.06 4.38
CA PRO A 66 -18.94 -5.39 4.74
C PRO A 66 -18.74 -6.27 3.51
N ARG A 67 -17.50 -6.73 3.30
CA ARG A 67 -17.12 -7.92 2.54
C ARG A 67 -16.23 -8.75 3.46
N SER A 68 -16.30 -10.07 3.35
CA SER A 68 -15.38 -10.98 4.02
C SER A 68 -13.92 -10.66 3.64
N PRO A 69 -12.93 -11.02 4.48
CA PRO A 69 -11.53 -10.97 4.09
C PRO A 69 -11.32 -11.69 2.76
N ARG A 70 -10.40 -11.18 1.95
CA ARG A 70 -9.99 -11.82 0.70
C ARG A 70 -8.48 -11.76 0.57
N THR A 71 -7.89 -12.83 0.07
CA THR A 71 -6.49 -12.86 -0.32
C THR A 71 -6.40 -12.66 -1.82
N VAL A 72 -5.54 -11.74 -2.25
CA VAL A 72 -5.33 -11.39 -3.65
C VAL A 72 -3.91 -11.80 -4.03
N PRO A 73 -3.73 -12.69 -5.04
CA PRO A 73 -2.42 -12.94 -5.59
C PRO A 73 -1.91 -11.67 -6.28
N VAL A 74 -0.63 -11.37 -6.10
CA VAL A 74 0.04 -10.22 -6.70
C VAL A 74 1.24 -10.67 -7.51
N SER A 75 1.71 -9.80 -8.39
CA SER A 75 2.94 -10.03 -9.14
C SER A 75 4.19 -10.02 -8.24
N ALA A 76 5.24 -10.73 -8.66
CA ALA A 76 6.53 -10.72 -7.94
C ALA A 76 7.14 -9.30 -7.95
N GLU A 77 6.97 -8.57 -9.06
CA GLU A 77 7.38 -7.18 -9.23
C GLU A 77 6.79 -6.26 -8.17
N LEU A 78 5.52 -6.48 -7.79
CA LEU A 78 4.88 -5.73 -6.71
C LEU A 78 5.51 -6.04 -5.35
N VAL A 79 5.90 -7.30 -5.11
CA VAL A 79 6.61 -7.71 -3.89
C VAL A 79 8.00 -7.07 -3.83
N TRP A 80 8.74 -7.03 -4.96
CA TRP A 80 10.02 -6.34 -5.04
C TRP A 80 9.88 -4.85 -4.75
N LEU A 81 8.86 -4.19 -5.32
CA LEU A 81 8.60 -2.78 -5.06
C LEU A 81 8.24 -2.51 -3.59
N CYS A 82 7.53 -3.44 -2.94
CA CYS A 82 7.28 -3.39 -1.49
C CYS A 82 8.60 -3.43 -0.71
N ALA A 83 9.48 -4.39 -1.02
CA ALA A 83 10.78 -4.51 -0.36
C ALA A 83 11.66 -3.27 -0.55
N ASP A 84 11.71 -2.73 -1.77
CA ASP A 84 12.46 -1.50 -2.07
C ASP A 84 11.93 -0.32 -1.26
N TYR A 85 10.60 -0.11 -1.24
CA TYR A 85 9.97 0.93 -0.43
C TYR A 85 10.28 0.76 1.08
N LEU A 86 10.13 -0.45 1.62
CA LEU A 86 10.40 -0.73 3.03
C LEU A 86 11.87 -0.49 3.40
N HIS A 87 12.79 -0.82 2.51
CA HIS A 87 14.22 -0.65 2.76
C HIS A 87 14.69 0.80 2.59
N SER A 88 14.19 1.50 1.57
CA SER A 88 14.75 2.80 1.16
C SER A 88 14.06 4.02 1.78
N GLU A 89 12.74 3.98 1.96
CA GLU A 89 11.95 5.13 2.45
C GLU A 89 11.38 4.87 3.84
N TYR A 90 10.90 3.65 4.11
CA TYR A 90 10.28 3.32 5.39
C TYR A 90 11.31 3.18 6.53
N GLY A 91 12.42 2.47 6.28
CA GLY A 91 13.51 2.32 7.24
C GLY A 91 13.07 1.65 8.56
N ASP A 92 13.50 2.21 9.69
CA ASP A 92 13.30 1.63 11.03
C ASP A 92 12.02 2.15 11.73
N LEU A 93 11.01 2.59 10.98
CA LEU A 93 9.77 3.09 11.59
C LEU A 93 9.01 2.00 12.35
N ASP A 94 8.70 2.29 13.62
CA ASP A 94 7.87 1.43 14.47
C ASP A 94 6.38 1.71 14.22
N SER A 95 5.86 1.18 13.12
CA SER A 95 4.43 1.19 12.79
C SER A 95 4.02 -0.14 12.16
N ASP A 96 2.81 -0.58 12.48
CA ASP A 96 2.19 -1.77 11.90
C ASP A 96 1.64 -1.51 10.48
N TYR A 97 1.43 -0.26 10.10
CA TYR A 97 0.94 0.13 8.78
C TYR A 97 2.05 0.06 7.72
N VAL A 98 1.72 -0.47 6.54
CA VAL A 98 2.62 -0.44 5.39
C VAL A 98 2.75 0.97 4.83
N PHE A 99 1.64 1.70 4.72
CA PHE A 99 1.63 3.06 4.19
C PHE A 99 1.52 4.09 5.31
N VAL A 100 2.64 4.75 5.60
CA VAL A 100 2.72 5.85 6.58
C VAL A 100 2.97 7.18 5.87
N ASN A 101 2.75 8.30 6.54
CA ASN A 101 3.07 9.61 5.98
C ASN A 101 4.51 9.99 6.34
N LEU A 102 5.41 9.95 5.35
CA LEU A 102 6.84 10.21 5.54
C LEU A 102 7.24 11.68 5.32
N TRP A 103 6.37 12.47 4.67
CA TRP A 103 6.70 13.84 4.22
C TRP A 103 5.77 14.91 4.76
N ALA A 104 4.75 14.56 5.55
CA ALA A 104 4.15 15.56 6.42
C ALA A 104 5.16 15.87 7.52
N ASP A 105 5.74 17.07 7.43
CA ASP A 105 6.40 17.71 8.55
C ASP A 105 5.57 17.46 9.81
N ARG A 106 6.24 17.09 10.91
CA ARG A 106 5.61 17.04 12.24
C ARG A 106 4.87 18.36 12.42
N MET A 107 3.55 18.37 12.25
CA MET A 107 2.75 19.43 12.83
C MET A 107 3.01 19.32 14.32
N ALA A 108 3.87 20.22 14.79
CA ALA A 108 4.32 20.31 16.15
C ALA A 108 3.09 20.27 17.06
N THR A 109 2.99 19.21 17.85
CA THR A 109 2.26 19.29 19.11
C THR A 109 3.00 20.32 19.97
N ARG A 110 2.45 21.53 20.02
CA ARG A 110 2.58 22.44 21.16
C ARG A 110 1.60 22.02 22.25
#